data_AF-A0A377B8U8-F1
#
_entry.id   AF-A0A377B8U8-F1
#
_cell.length_a   1.000
_cell.length_b   1.000
_cell.length_c   1.000
_cell.angle_alpha   90.00
_cell.angle_beta   90.00
_cell.angle_gamma   90.00
#
_symmetry.space_group_name_H-M   'P 1'
#
loop_
_entity.id
_entity.type
_entity.pdbx_description
1 polymer ?
#
loop_
_entity_poly.entity_id
_entity_poly.type
_entity_poly.pdbx_seq_one_letter_code
_entity_poly.pdbx_strand_id
1 'polypeptide(L)'
;MKFIFTRLVIFLLSVFVPTKKGLFIFGSWFGKKYGDNTRALFEHLSNIQPENVYWYTDNEKIASKIIASGNKCISGVNMKNIFLHLRAEAVFCNCSANSDLLGGI
;
A
#
# COMPACT_ATOMS: atom_id res chain seq x y z
N MET A 1 12.70 -0.57 21.59
CA MET A 1 11.86 0.45 22.25
C MET A 1 11.45 1.63 21.36
N LYS A 2 12.31 2.17 20.46
CA LYS A 2 11.99 3.36 19.63
C LYS A 2 10.71 3.25 18.77
N PHE A 3 10.28 2.05 18.37
CA PHE A 3 9.12 1.86 17.49
C PHE A 3 7.81 1.48 18.19
N ILE A 4 7.83 1.19 19.50
CA ILE A 4 6.62 0.79 20.25
C ILE A 4 5.63 1.96 20.32
N PHE A 5 6.14 3.16 20.60
CA PHE A 5 5.31 4.36 20.74
C PHE A 5 4.66 4.74 19.41
N THR A 6 5.42 4.73 18.32
CA THR A 6 4.91 5.01 16.96
C THR A 6 3.85 4.00 16.55
N ARG A 7 4.06 2.69 16.80
CA ARG A 7 3.06 1.65 16.53
C ARG A 7 1.79 1.86 17.35
N LEU A 8 1.91 2.25 18.62
CA LEU A 8 0.77 2.53 19.48
C LEU A 8 -0.04 3.73 18.99
N VAL A 9 0.62 4.82 18.56
CA VAL A 9 -0.06 5.99 17.98
C VAL A 9 -0.79 5.62 16.69
N ILE A 10 -0.15 4.87 15.78
CA ILE A 10 -0.76 4.41 14.53
C ILE A 10 -1.95 3.49 14.81
N PHE A 11 -1.82 2.59 15.79
CA PHE A 11 -2.90 1.71 16.20
C PHE A 11 -4.10 2.50 16.73
N LEU A 12 -3.88 3.46 17.64
CA LEU A 12 -4.97 4.31 18.14
C LEU A 12 -5.65 5.09 17.01
N LEU A 13 -4.88 5.64 16.06
CA LEU A 13 -5.44 6.31 14.88
C LEU A 13 -6.26 5.36 14.01
N SER A 14 -5.83 4.10 13.84
CA SER A 14 -6.57 3.11 13.05
C SER A 14 -7.96 2.79 13.61
N VAL A 15 -8.16 2.90 14.94
CA VAL A 15 -9.48 2.67 15.57
C VAL A 15 -10.49 3.76 15.18
N PHE A 16 -10.03 5.00 15.00
CA PHE A 16 -10.90 6.13 14.66
C PHE A 16 -11.12 6.31 13.14
N VAL A 17 -10.28 5.70 12.31
CA VAL A 17 -10.36 5.83 10.85
C VAL A 17 -11.15 4.66 10.27
N PRO A 18 -12.38 4.89 9.76
CA PRO A 18 -13.19 3.80 9.19
C PRO A 18 -12.56 3.29 7.89
N THR A 19 -12.51 1.96 7.76
CA THR A 19 -12.09 1.30 6.52
C THR A 19 -13.08 1.59 5.40
N LYS A 20 -12.58 1.71 4.17
CA LYS A 20 -13.39 1.92 2.97
C LYS A 20 -13.49 0.60 2.20
N LYS A 21 -14.71 0.09 2.04
CA LYS A 21 -14.95 -1.12 1.23
C LYS A 21 -14.45 -0.94 -0.21
N GLY A 22 -13.79 -1.97 -0.73
CA GLY A 22 -13.16 -2.00 -2.05
C GLY A 22 -11.81 -1.29 -2.15
N LEU A 23 -11.34 -0.64 -1.07
CA LEU A 23 -10.03 0.02 -1.07
C LEU A 23 -8.92 -0.99 -0.80
N PHE A 24 -8.18 -1.33 -1.85
CA PHE A 24 -7.13 -2.33 -1.80
C PHE A 24 -5.77 -1.74 -2.13
N ILE A 25 -4.77 -2.14 -1.33
CA ILE A 25 -3.39 -1.74 -1.55
C ILE A 25 -2.56 -2.98 -1.82
N PHE A 26 -1.77 -2.94 -2.89
CA PHE A 26 -0.91 -4.02 -3.33
C PHE A 26 0.55 -3.64 -3.17
N GLY A 27 1.38 -4.58 -2.77
CA GLY A 27 2.82 -4.39 -2.65
C GLY A 27 3.57 -5.68 -2.99
N SER A 28 4.87 -5.54 -3.25
CA SER A 28 5.76 -6.66 -3.48
C SER A 28 7.19 -6.31 -3.07
N TRP A 29 7.86 -7.27 -2.41
CA TRP A 29 9.26 -7.15 -1.95
C TRP A 29 9.55 -5.85 -1.21
N PHE A 30 8.80 -5.54 -0.15
CA PHE A 30 9.01 -4.35 0.68
C PHE A 30 8.88 -3.04 -0.11
N GLY A 31 7.98 -3.01 -1.10
CA GLY A 31 7.79 -1.86 -1.99
C GLY A 31 8.94 -1.65 -2.97
N LYS A 32 9.84 -2.62 -3.17
CA LYS A 32 11.01 -2.47 -4.06
C LYS A 32 10.81 -3.05 -5.46
N LYS A 33 9.80 -3.91 -5.64
CA LYS A 33 9.57 -4.63 -6.89
C LYS A 33 8.12 -4.51 -7.35
N TYR A 34 7.92 -4.51 -8.66
CA TYR A 34 6.62 -4.65 -9.29
C TYR A 34 6.55 -6.00 -9.99
N GLY A 35 5.90 -6.97 -9.36
CA GLY A 35 5.89 -8.35 -9.82
C GLY A 35 5.22 -9.29 -8.84
N ASP A 36 5.31 -10.59 -9.15
CA ASP A 36 4.75 -11.69 -8.36
C ASP A 36 3.22 -11.80 -8.45
N ASN A 37 2.64 -12.69 -7.65
CA ASN A 37 1.19 -12.94 -7.61
C ASN A 37 0.38 -11.66 -7.29
N THR A 38 0.92 -10.78 -6.43
CA THR A 38 0.25 -9.52 -6.08
C THR A 38 0.11 -8.58 -7.26
N ARG A 39 1.06 -8.58 -8.21
CA ARG A 39 0.96 -7.82 -9.46
C ARG A 39 -0.16 -8.32 -10.35
N ALA A 40 -0.27 -9.63 -10.56
CA ALA A 40 -1.31 -10.20 -11.41
C ALA A 40 -2.71 -9.84 -10.86
N LEU A 41 -2.90 -9.95 -9.55
CA LEU A 41 -4.15 -9.58 -8.88
C LEU A 41 -4.42 -8.07 -8.96
N PHE A 42 -3.39 -7.24 -8.77
CA PHE A 42 -3.48 -5.79 -8.92
C PHE A 42 -3.94 -5.38 -10.31
N GLU A 43 -3.31 -5.92 -11.36
CA GLU A 43 -3.65 -5.59 -12.75
C GLU A 43 -5.08 -6.04 -13.08
N HIS A 44 -5.49 -7.21 -12.61
CA HIS A 44 -6.87 -7.69 -12.78
C HIS A 44 -7.90 -6.78 -12.11
N LEU A 45 -7.67 -6.41 -10.83
CA LEU A 45 -8.62 -5.57 -10.08
C LEU A 45 -8.59 -4.11 -10.53
N SER A 46 -7.45 -3.60 -11.01
CA SER A 46 -7.35 -2.25 -11.56
C SER A 46 -8.21 -2.08 -12.81
N ASN A 47 -8.45 -3.16 -13.56
CA ASN A 47 -9.37 -3.13 -14.71
C ASN A 47 -10.85 -3.17 -14.29
N ILE A 48 -11.18 -3.74 -13.12
CA ILE A 48 -12.56 -3.91 -12.65
C ILE A 48 -13.02 -2.71 -11.81
N GLN A 49 -12.15 -2.22 -10.93
CA GLN A 49 -12.43 -1.12 -9.97
C GLN A 49 -11.20 -0.20 -9.81
N PRO A 50 -10.80 0.53 -10.86
CA PRO A 50 -9.60 1.37 -10.89
C PRO A 50 -9.59 2.47 -9.82
N GLU A 51 -10.75 2.87 -9.31
CA GLU A 51 -10.87 4.00 -8.41
C GLU A 51 -10.38 3.72 -7.00
N ASN A 52 -10.39 2.45 -6.57
CA ASN A 52 -10.06 2.05 -5.19
C ASN A 52 -8.87 1.08 -5.09
N VAL A 53 -8.18 0.80 -6.20
CA VAL A 53 -7.04 -0.11 -6.23
C VAL A 53 -5.75 0.68 -6.37
N TYR A 54 -4.80 0.42 -5.49
CA TYR A 54 -3.53 1.15 -5.43
C TYR A 54 -2.34 0.21 -5.33
N TRP A 55 -1.25 0.54 -6.00
CA TRP A 55 0.04 -0.13 -5.80
C TRP A 55 0.96 0.71 -4.90
N TYR A 56 1.55 0.12 -3.87
CA TYR A 56 2.56 0.73 -3.03
C TYR A 56 3.99 0.34 -3.48
N THR A 57 4.85 1.34 -3.61
CA THR A 57 6.28 1.15 -3.95
C THR A 57 7.12 2.31 -3.40
N ASP A 58 8.27 2.00 -2.81
CA ASP A 58 9.28 2.98 -2.43
C ASP A 58 10.23 3.33 -3.59
N ASN A 59 10.18 2.56 -4.68
CA ASN A 59 10.97 2.83 -5.88
C ASN A 59 10.23 3.79 -6.82
N GLU A 60 10.72 5.02 -6.94
CA GLU A 60 10.14 6.06 -7.81
C GLU A 60 10.10 5.66 -9.29
N LYS A 61 11.09 4.91 -9.79
CA LYS A 61 11.09 4.45 -11.19
C LYS A 61 9.92 3.51 -11.46
N ILE A 62 9.60 2.66 -10.49
CA ILE A 62 8.46 1.76 -10.55
C ILE A 62 7.16 2.55 -10.44
N ALA A 63 7.08 3.51 -9.50
CA ALA A 63 5.91 4.37 -9.34
C ALA A 63 5.56 5.09 -10.65
N SER A 64 6.55 5.73 -11.28
CA SER A 64 6.40 6.42 -12.55
C SER A 64 5.94 5.48 -13.66
N LYS A 65 6.45 4.24 -13.70
CA LYS A 65 6.01 3.23 -14.69
C LYS A 65 4.54 2.81 -14.50
N ILE A 66 4.08 2.69 -13.26
CA ILE A 66 2.70 2.32 -12.93
C ILE A 66 1.74 3.47 -13.24
N ILE A 67 2.14 4.71 -12.92
CA ILE A 67 1.36 5.90 -13.25
C ILE A 67 1.27 6.08 -14.77
N ALA A 68 2.38 5.85 -15.49
CA ALA A 68 2.41 5.92 -16.95
C ALA A 68 1.53 4.85 -17.62
N SER A 69 1.24 3.73 -16.96
CA SER A 69 0.28 2.73 -17.45
C SER A 69 -1.18 3.04 -17.10
N GLY A 70 -1.45 4.21 -16.51
CA GLY A 70 -2.79 4.66 -16.13
C GLY A 70 -3.29 4.13 -14.78
N ASN A 71 -2.44 3.40 -14.04
CA ASN A 71 -2.80 2.81 -12.77
C ASN A 71 -2.43 3.73 -11.59
N LYS A 72 -3.14 3.57 -10.46
CA LYS A 72 -2.88 4.37 -9.26
C LYS A 72 -1.72 3.78 -8.45
N CYS A 73 -0.81 4.66 -8.04
CA CYS A 73 0.36 4.31 -7.25
C CYS A 73 0.48 5.19 -6.01
N ILE A 74 0.97 4.58 -4.93
CA ILE A 74 1.35 5.19 -3.65
C ILE A 74 2.86 5.04 -3.56
N SER A 75 3.58 6.13 -3.29
CA SER A 75 5.02 6.08 -3.06
C SER A 75 5.43 6.94 -1.87
N GLY A 76 6.34 6.39 -1.06
CA GLY A 76 6.89 7.04 0.12
C GLY A 76 5.91 7.23 1.28
N VAL A 77 6.42 7.83 2.36
CA VAL A 77 5.69 8.04 3.62
C VAL A 77 5.22 9.49 3.69
N ASN A 78 3.96 9.73 3.33
CA ASN A 78 3.32 11.04 3.48
C ASN A 78 1.96 10.87 4.19
N MET A 79 1.44 11.96 4.79
CA MET A 79 0.20 11.90 5.59
C MET A 79 -0.99 11.36 4.80
N LYS A 80 -1.07 11.65 3.50
CA LYS A 80 -2.12 11.15 2.61
C LYS A 80 -2.02 9.64 2.40
N ASN A 81 -0.81 9.12 2.19
CA ASN A 81 -0.54 7.70 2.02
C ASN A 81 -0.81 6.93 3.31
N ILE A 82 -0.36 7.45 4.46
CA ILE A 82 -0.65 6.87 5.78
C ILE A 82 -2.16 6.80 5.98
N PHE A 83 -2.89 7.88 5.70
CA PHE A 83 -4.34 7.89 5.80
C PHE A 83 -5.01 6.89 4.85
N LEU A 84 -4.49 6.74 3.63
CA LEU A 84 -4.99 5.75 2.67
C LEU A 84 -4.75 4.31 3.16
N HIS A 85 -3.57 4.03 3.73
CA HIS A 85 -3.25 2.74 4.34
C HIS A 85 -4.15 2.43 5.53
N LEU A 86 -4.45 3.41 6.39
CA LEU A 86 -5.37 3.24 7.51
C LEU A 86 -6.81 2.95 7.05
N ARG A 87 -7.23 3.49 5.91
CA ARG A 87 -8.56 3.25 5.33
C ARG A 87 -8.65 1.98 4.49
N ALA A 88 -7.53 1.33 4.18
CA ALA A 88 -7.51 0.16 3.32
C ALA A 88 -8.31 -0.98 3.95
N GLU A 89 -9.17 -1.61 3.16
CA GLU A 89 -9.89 -2.80 3.60
C GLU A 89 -8.94 -4.00 3.65
N ALA A 90 -8.09 -4.13 2.64
CA ALA A 90 -7.09 -5.18 2.57
C ALA A 90 -5.78 -4.68 1.95
N VAL A 91 -4.68 -5.24 2.46
CA VAL A 91 -3.33 -4.99 1.96
C VAL A 91 -2.73 -6.32 1.53
N PHE A 92 -2.39 -6.44 0.26
CA PHE A 92 -1.85 -7.67 -0.33
C PHE A 92 -0.33 -7.53 -0.51
N CYS A 93 0.41 -8.41 0.16
CA CYS A 93 1.87 -8.46 0.14
C CYS A 93 2.33 -9.92 -0.04
N ASN A 94 3.50 -10.12 -0.67
CA ASN A 94 4.04 -11.47 -0.89
C ASN A 94 5.06 -11.90 0.18
N CYS A 95 5.78 -10.96 0.81
CA CYS A 95 6.89 -11.30 1.71
C CYS A 95 6.48 -11.28 3.19
N SER A 96 6.13 -10.10 3.73
CA SER A 96 5.73 -9.97 5.12
C SER A 96 4.98 -8.66 5.33
N ALA A 97 3.80 -8.73 5.95
CA ALA A 97 2.99 -7.55 6.26
C ALA A 97 3.73 -6.54 7.16
N ASN A 98 4.61 -7.02 8.05
CA ASN A 98 5.35 -6.16 8.98
C ASN A 98 6.35 -5.24 8.29
N SER A 99 6.87 -5.64 7.14
CA SER A 99 7.93 -4.93 6.44
C SER A 99 7.48 -4.37 5.08
N ASP A 100 6.37 -4.86 4.51
CA ASP A 100 5.77 -4.32 3.27
C ASP A 100 4.96 -3.05 3.48
N LEU A 101 4.36 -2.87 4.66
CA LEU A 101 3.49 -1.71 4.93
C LEU A 101 4.25 -0.40 5.23
N LEU A 102 5.51 -0.50 5.65
CA LEU A 102 6.31 0.63 6.11
C LEU A 102 7.71 0.69 5.49
N GLY A 103 8.02 -0.20 4.54
CA GLY A 103 9.32 -0.22 3.88
C GLY A 103 10.47 -0.51 4.87
N GLY A 104 10.54 -1.74 5.39
CA GLY A 104 11.70 -2.24 6.16
C GLY A 104 12.28 -1.26 7.18
N ILE A 105 11.45 -0.76 8.10
CA ILE A 105 11.87 -0.02 9.31
C ILE A 105 12.19 -1.00 10.44
#